data_AF-A0A9P3NND6-F1
#
_entry.id   AF-A0A9P3NND6-F1
#
_cell.length_a   1.000
_cell.length_b   1.000
_cell.length_c   1.000
_cell.angle_alpha   90.00
_cell.angle_beta   90.00
_cell.angle_gamma   90.00
#
_symmetry.space_group_name_H-M   'P 1'
#
loop_
_entity.id
_entity.type
_entity.pdbx_description
1 polymer ?
#
loop_
_entity_poly.entity_id
_entity_poly.type
_entity_poly.pdbx_seq_one_letter_code
_entity_poly.pdbx_strand_id
1 'polypeptide(L)'
;MARVVPPSTTLTCVSPLNVIVQPSKKRLILDLRHVNSFLSVPRFRYEGLTRVPDLVQEGDWLFTIDLKSGYHHVDIHPAFWQFLGFSLQGQDYQFLSLPFGLATAPFVFTQLIKQLAKRWRSRGIRLIPYVDDILFISATRAEALHNRSIIIADLAAAGFVVNFKKSQLAPAQSLKFLGLLLDTRTTTFS
;
A
#
# COMPACT_ATOMS: atom_id res chain seq x y z
N MET A 1 -0.27 -4.60 -11.81
CA MET A 1 0.80 -5.57 -12.18
C MET A 1 2.06 -4.74 -12.39
N ALA A 2 3.25 -5.27 -12.12
CA ALA A 2 4.49 -4.50 -12.31
C ALA A 2 4.63 -4.08 -13.78
N ARG A 3 4.96 -2.81 -14.02
CA ARG A 3 5.24 -2.31 -15.37
C ARG A 3 6.71 -2.49 -15.68
N VAL A 4 7.00 -3.33 -16.67
CA VAL A 4 8.34 -3.68 -17.12
C VAL A 4 8.37 -3.66 -18.64
N VAL A 5 9.44 -3.11 -19.22
CA VAL A 5 9.64 -3.00 -20.67
C VAL A 5 11.11 -3.24 -21.03
N PRO A 6 11.44 -3.54 -22.30
CA PRO A 6 12.81 -3.43 -22.79
C PRO A 6 13.40 -2.03 -22.54
N PRO A 7 14.72 -1.89 -22.29
CA PRO A 7 15.31 -0.60 -21.97
C PRO A 7 15.13 0.41 -23.10
N SER A 8 14.69 1.62 -22.74
CA SER A 8 14.60 2.74 -23.68
C SER A 8 15.91 3.51 -23.81
N THR A 9 16.84 3.29 -22.87
CA THR A 9 18.19 3.86 -22.82
C THR A 9 19.16 2.79 -22.34
N THR A 10 20.46 3.04 -22.47
CA THR A 10 21.48 2.19 -21.85
C THR A 10 21.26 2.10 -20.34
N LEU A 11 21.21 0.88 -19.81
CA LEU A 11 21.08 0.65 -18.37
C LEU A 11 22.38 1.03 -17.68
N THR A 12 22.28 1.83 -16.61
CA THR A 12 23.41 2.10 -15.71
C THR A 12 23.60 0.96 -14.72
N CYS A 13 22.52 0.29 -14.32
CA CYS A 13 22.57 -0.86 -13.43
C CYS A 13 21.71 -2.00 -13.95
N VAL A 14 22.27 -3.21 -13.93
CA VAL A 14 21.57 -4.46 -14.17
C VAL A 14 21.63 -5.28 -12.89
N SER A 15 20.51 -5.37 -12.18
CA SER A 15 20.41 -6.03 -10.88
C SER A 15 19.85 -7.45 -11.01
N PRO A 16 20.32 -8.41 -10.19
CA PRO A 16 19.74 -9.76 -10.16
C PRO A 16 18.24 -9.73 -9.84
N LEU A 17 17.45 -10.53 -10.55
CA LEU A 17 16.03 -10.72 -10.28
C LEU A 17 15.81 -12.03 -9.53
N ASN A 18 15.36 -11.94 -8.28
CA ASN A 18 15.12 -13.08 -7.41
C ASN A 18 13.62 -13.40 -7.29
N VAL A 19 13.29 -14.66 -7.02
CA VAL A 19 11.93 -15.11 -6.72
C VAL A 19 11.87 -15.55 -5.27
N ILE A 20 11.07 -14.87 -4.44
CA ILE A 20 10.71 -15.38 -3.12
C ILE A 20 9.39 -16.15 -3.22
N VAL A 21 9.41 -17.40 -2.78
CA VAL A 21 8.23 -18.26 -2.71
C VAL A 21 7.57 -18.07 -1.34
N GLN A 22 6.38 -17.46 -1.33
CA GLN A 22 5.49 -17.44 -0.16
C GLN A 22 4.42 -18.53 -0.31
N PRO A 23 3.80 -19.01 0.80
CA PRO A 23 2.85 -20.13 0.76
C PRO A 23 1.71 -19.99 -0.27
N SER A 24 1.31 -18.75 -0.58
CA SER A 24 0.21 -18.46 -1.51
C SER A 24 0.63 -17.72 -2.79
N LYS A 25 1.89 -17.30 -2.93
CA LYS A 25 2.35 -16.55 -4.12
C LYS A 25 3.87 -16.48 -4.25
N LYS A 26 4.34 -16.42 -5.49
CA LYS A 26 5.71 -16.02 -5.83
C LYS A 26 5.79 -14.50 -5.92
N ARG A 27 6.86 -13.91 -5.38
CA ARG A 27 7.16 -12.48 -5.52
C ARG A 27 8.50 -12.31 -6.23
N LEU A 28 8.49 -11.53 -7.31
CA LEU A 28 9.71 -11.04 -7.94
C LEU A 28 10.28 -9.90 -7.10
N ILE A 29 11.55 -10.01 -6.76
CA ILE A 29 12.30 -9.01 -6.00
C ILE A 29 13.57 -8.70 -6.76
N LEU A 30 13.72 -7.42 -7.10
CA LEU A 30 14.93 -6.91 -7.72
C LEU A 30 15.97 -6.68 -6.63
N ASP A 31 17.14 -7.31 -6.75
CA ASP A 31 18.23 -7.13 -5.78
C ASP A 31 18.91 -5.77 -5.98
N LEU A 32 18.31 -4.76 -5.35
CA LEU A 32 18.74 -3.37 -5.44
C LEU A 32 19.72 -3.00 -4.33
N ARG A 33 20.42 -3.94 -3.68
CA ARG A 33 21.38 -3.61 -2.60
C ARG A 33 22.42 -2.59 -3.03
N HIS A 34 22.96 -2.73 -4.25
CA HIS A 34 23.90 -1.77 -4.82
C HIS A 34 23.24 -0.40 -5.06
N VAL A 35 22.12 -0.34 -5.77
CA VAL A 35 21.41 0.92 -6.03
C VAL A 35 21.02 1.63 -4.73
N ASN A 36 20.54 0.86 -3.75
CA ASN A 36 20.11 1.37 -2.45
C ASN A 36 21.25 2.03 -1.66
N SER A 37 22.52 1.64 -1.85
CA SER A 37 23.64 2.29 -1.16
C SER A 37 23.89 3.72 -1.60
N PHE A 38 23.32 4.14 -2.74
CA PHE A 38 23.39 5.51 -3.26
C PHE A 38 22.13 6.32 -2.93
N LEU A 39 21.12 5.71 -2.31
CA LEU A 39 19.86 6.38 -1.98
C LEU A 39 19.88 6.92 -0.56
N SER A 40 19.46 8.17 -0.40
CA SER A 40 19.11 8.73 0.89
C SER A 40 17.67 8.36 1.24
N VAL A 41 17.48 7.39 2.13
CA VAL A 41 16.15 6.93 2.56
C VAL A 41 15.68 7.77 3.74
N PRO A 42 14.60 8.56 3.61
CA PRO A 42 14.10 9.36 4.72
C PRO A 42 13.54 8.47 5.83
N ARG A 43 13.74 8.88 7.09
CA ARG A 43 13.03 8.27 8.22
C ARG A 43 11.57 8.69 8.19
N PHE A 44 10.68 7.74 8.42
CA PHE A 44 9.24 8.00 8.51
C PHE A 44 8.57 7.02 9.48
N ARG A 45 7.33 7.33 9.87
CA ARG A 45 6.51 6.50 10.75
C ARG A 45 5.18 6.17 10.08
N TYR A 46 4.71 4.95 10.31
CA TYR A 46 3.38 4.49 9.96
C TYR A 46 2.36 4.97 11.00
N GLU A 47 1.16 5.26 10.53
CA GLU A 47 -0.01 5.50 11.39
C GLU A 47 -0.68 4.14 11.59
N GLY A 48 -0.11 3.31 12.46
CA GLY A 48 -0.54 1.92 12.67
C GLY A 48 -1.49 1.75 13.86
N LEU A 49 -1.43 0.56 14.45
CA LEU A 49 -2.27 0.14 15.60
C LEU A 49 -2.23 1.08 16.80
N THR A 50 -1.16 1.87 16.96
CA THR A 50 -1.04 2.84 18.06
C THR A 50 -2.13 3.90 18.09
N ARG A 51 -2.84 4.10 16.98
CA ARG A 51 -3.95 5.07 16.85
C ARG A 51 -5.32 4.49 17.18
N VAL A 52 -5.43 3.18 17.38
CA VAL A 52 -6.71 2.49 17.61
C VAL A 52 -7.42 3.05 18.85
N PRO A 53 -6.78 3.18 20.03
CA PRO A 53 -7.46 3.68 21.24
C PRO A 53 -7.95 5.12 21.11
N ASP A 54 -7.30 5.93 20.27
CA ASP A 54 -7.64 7.35 20.10
C ASP A 54 -8.82 7.58 19.13
N LEU A 55 -9.08 6.63 18.22
CA LEU A 55 -9.99 6.84 17.09
C LEU A 55 -11.23 5.96 17.12
N VAL A 56 -11.12 4.75 17.68
CA VAL A 56 -12.20 3.77 17.73
C VAL A 56 -13.00 3.96 19.01
N GLN A 57 -14.32 4.11 18.86
CA GLN A 57 -15.27 4.29 19.96
C GLN A 57 -16.20 3.08 20.07
N GLU A 58 -16.88 2.99 21.20
CA GLU A 58 -17.92 1.98 21.40
C GLU A 58 -19.01 2.10 20.34
N GLY A 59 -19.41 0.97 19.75
CA GLY A 59 -20.47 0.91 18.75
C GLY A 59 -20.06 1.29 17.32
N ASP A 60 -18.83 1.75 17.09
CA ASP A 60 -18.36 2.14 15.76
C ASP A 60 -18.44 1.00 14.73
N TRP A 61 -18.75 1.37 13.49
CA TRP A 61 -18.75 0.47 12.34
C TRP A 61 -17.44 0.57 11.59
N LEU A 62 -16.78 -0.58 11.44
CA LEU A 62 -15.46 -0.72 10.86
C LEU A 62 -15.53 -1.41 9.50
N PHE A 63 -14.65 -1.01 8.58
CA PHE A 63 -14.36 -1.77 7.38
C PHE A 63 -12.90 -1.60 6.98
N THR A 64 -12.34 -2.57 6.25
CA THR A 64 -10.95 -2.52 5.79
C THR A 64 -10.85 -2.55 4.28
N ILE A 65 -9.84 -1.87 3.75
CA ILE A 65 -9.46 -1.92 2.34
C ILE A 65 -8.00 -2.38 2.26
N ASP A 66 -7.75 -3.44 1.50
CA ASP A 66 -6.43 -3.92 1.07
C ASP A 66 -6.20 -3.43 -0.37
N LEU A 67 -5.06 -2.78 -0.63
CA LEU A 67 -4.64 -2.36 -1.96
C LEU A 67 -3.85 -3.48 -2.65
N LYS A 68 -4.23 -3.81 -3.89
CA LYS A 68 -3.58 -4.87 -4.66
C LYS A 68 -2.19 -4.43 -5.12
N SER A 69 -1.12 -5.00 -4.58
CA SER A 69 0.25 -4.76 -5.08
C SER A 69 0.61 -3.26 -5.15
N GLY A 70 0.34 -2.51 -4.08
CA GLY A 70 0.31 -1.04 -4.11
C GLY A 70 1.55 -0.38 -4.72
N TYR A 71 2.75 -0.90 -4.45
CA TYR A 71 4.00 -0.33 -5.01
C TYR A 71 3.98 -0.30 -6.54
N HIS A 72 3.48 -1.34 -7.20
CA HIS A 72 3.47 -1.43 -8.65
C HIS A 72 2.47 -0.50 -9.34
N HIS A 73 1.64 0.23 -8.60
CA HIS A 73 0.79 1.29 -9.14
C HIS A 73 1.49 2.64 -9.22
N VAL A 74 2.65 2.78 -8.59
CA VAL A 74 3.40 4.04 -8.55
C VAL A 74 4.47 4.03 -9.61
N ASP A 75 4.33 4.93 -10.58
CA ASP A 75 5.31 5.11 -11.65
C ASP A 75 6.60 5.76 -11.13
N ILE A 76 7.72 5.31 -11.69
CA ILE A 76 9.03 5.90 -11.52
C ILE A 76 9.23 6.94 -12.62
N HIS A 77 9.78 8.09 -12.25
CA HIS A 77 10.14 9.12 -13.23
C HIS A 77 11.17 8.58 -14.25
N PRO A 78 11.02 8.85 -15.57
CA PRO A 78 11.86 8.24 -16.62
C PRO A 78 13.38 8.34 -16.41
N ALA A 79 13.84 9.46 -15.83
CA ALA A 79 15.25 9.68 -15.51
C ALA A 79 15.88 8.62 -14.59
N PHE A 80 15.07 7.83 -13.86
CA PHE A 80 15.57 6.80 -12.94
C PHE A 80 15.42 5.37 -13.47
N TRP A 81 14.78 5.15 -14.64
CA TRP A 81 14.56 3.80 -15.16
C TRP A 81 15.87 3.04 -15.42
N GLN A 82 16.92 3.74 -15.85
CA GLN A 82 18.24 3.18 -16.13
C GLN A 82 18.93 2.52 -14.91
N PHE A 83 18.48 2.81 -13.68
CA PHE A 83 19.00 2.20 -12.46
C PHE A 83 18.19 0.98 -11.99
N LEU A 84 17.04 0.71 -12.62
CA LEU A 84 16.10 -0.33 -12.21
C LEU A 84 16.03 -1.46 -13.24
N GLY A 85 17.18 -1.76 -13.84
CA GLY A 85 17.34 -2.79 -14.86
C GLY A 85 17.56 -4.20 -14.29
N PHE A 86 17.19 -5.21 -15.07
CA PHE A 86 17.51 -6.62 -14.82
C PHE A 86 17.60 -7.41 -16.12
N SER A 87 18.29 -8.55 -16.10
CA SER A 87 18.32 -9.49 -17.23
C SER A 87 17.53 -10.75 -16.93
N LEU A 88 16.78 -11.23 -17.92
CA LEU A 88 16.10 -12.51 -17.89
C LEU A 88 16.33 -13.23 -19.22
N GLN A 89 16.86 -14.45 -19.16
CA GLN A 89 17.13 -15.27 -20.36
C GLN A 89 17.96 -14.54 -21.43
N GLY A 90 18.96 -13.76 -21.01
CA GLY A 90 19.84 -13.00 -21.92
C GLY A 90 19.21 -11.75 -22.53
N GLN A 91 18.02 -11.36 -22.08
CA GLN A 91 17.35 -10.12 -22.49
C GLN A 91 17.25 -9.17 -21.30
N ASP A 92 17.55 -7.90 -21.55
CA ASP A 92 17.47 -6.84 -20.54
C ASP A 92 16.08 -6.22 -20.50
N TYR A 93 15.69 -5.81 -19.31
CA TYR A 93 14.42 -5.16 -19.00
C TYR A 93 14.62 -4.08 -17.94
N GLN A 94 13.69 -3.13 -17.86
CA GLN A 94 13.66 -2.10 -16.82
C GLN A 94 12.28 -1.96 -16.19
N PHE A 95 12.25 -1.69 -14.89
CA PHE A 95 11.01 -1.34 -14.20
C PHE A 95 10.62 0.12 -14.44
N LEU A 96 9.35 0.33 -14.80
CA LEU A 96 8.74 1.66 -14.92
C LEU A 96 7.92 2.07 -13.69
N SER A 97 7.63 1.11 -12.80
CA SER A 97 6.89 1.28 -11.55
C SER A 97 7.74 0.82 -10.37
N LEU A 98 7.48 1.29 -9.14
CA LEU A 98 8.27 0.92 -7.95
C LEU A 98 8.43 -0.61 -7.85
N PRO A 99 9.66 -1.14 -7.93
CA PRO A 99 9.93 -2.56 -7.75
C PRO A 99 10.03 -2.91 -6.26
N PHE A 100 9.74 -4.16 -5.92
CA PHE A 100 10.18 -4.70 -4.62
C PHE A 100 11.70 -4.79 -4.58
N GLY A 101 12.29 -4.36 -3.46
CA GLY A 101 13.74 -4.29 -3.26
C GLY A 101 14.27 -2.86 -3.21
N LEU A 102 13.52 -1.87 -3.73
CA LEU A 102 13.92 -0.47 -3.67
C LEU A 102 13.68 0.11 -2.27
N ALA A 103 14.73 0.61 -1.62
CA ALA A 103 14.68 1.03 -0.22
C ALA A 103 13.76 2.25 0.03
N THR A 104 13.56 3.11 -0.98
CA THR A 104 12.66 4.27 -0.89
C THR A 104 11.19 3.94 -1.16
N ALA A 105 10.88 2.74 -1.69
CA ALA A 105 9.51 2.39 -2.07
C ALA A 105 8.49 2.48 -0.91
N PRO A 106 8.79 1.97 0.31
CA PRO A 106 7.86 2.10 1.44
C PRO A 106 7.60 3.56 1.84
N PHE A 107 8.63 4.41 1.80
CA PHE A 107 8.50 5.83 2.10
C PHE A 107 7.59 6.52 1.09
N VAL A 108 7.90 6.38 -0.21
CA VAL A 108 7.14 7.01 -1.30
C VAL A 108 5.68 6.58 -1.24
N PHE A 109 5.42 5.27 -1.10
CA PHE A 109 4.07 4.76 -1.02
C PHE A 109 3.31 5.31 0.19
N THR A 110 3.97 5.36 1.36
CA THR A 110 3.35 5.93 2.57
C THR A 110 3.01 7.40 2.42
N GLN A 111 3.84 8.19 1.72
CA GLN A 111 3.53 9.60 1.46
C GLN A 111 2.30 9.77 0.57
N LEU A 112 2.13 8.92 -0.45
CA LEU A 112 0.94 8.95 -1.31
C LEU A 112 -0.33 8.63 -0.53
N ILE A 113 -0.31 7.55 0.27
CA ILE A 113 -1.45 7.17 1.12
C ILE A 113 -1.75 8.27 2.15
N LYS A 114 -0.74 8.96 2.69
CA LYS A 114 -0.94 10.10 3.60
C LYS A 114 -1.69 11.26 2.96
N GLN A 115 -1.50 11.54 1.67
CA GLN A 115 -2.26 12.59 0.99
C GLN A 115 -3.75 12.22 0.84
N LEU A 116 -4.04 10.96 0.50
CA LEU A 116 -5.41 10.45 0.48
C LEU A 116 -6.05 10.49 1.88
N ALA A 117 -5.31 10.04 2.89
CA ALA A 117 -5.74 10.09 4.29
C ALA A 117 -6.05 11.53 4.75
N LYS A 118 -5.21 12.51 4.37
CA LYS A 118 -5.46 13.93 4.66
C LYS A 118 -6.76 14.42 4.04
N ARG A 119 -7.03 14.07 2.77
CA ARG A 119 -8.27 14.41 2.06
C ARG A 119 -9.51 13.76 2.70
N TRP A 120 -9.42 12.51 3.14
CA TRP A 120 -10.54 11.85 3.81
C TRP A 120 -10.79 12.43 5.19
N ARG A 121 -9.74 12.71 5.96
CA ARG A 121 -9.84 13.39 7.27
C ARG A 121 -10.46 14.78 7.16
N SER A 122 -10.13 15.55 6.11
CA SER A 122 -10.77 16.85 5.89
C SER A 122 -12.26 16.78 5.56
N ARG A 123 -12.78 15.57 5.27
CA ARG A 123 -14.22 15.29 5.10
C ARG A 123 -14.86 14.64 6.34
N GLY A 124 -14.13 14.57 7.46
CA GLY A 124 -14.61 13.94 8.69
C GLY A 124 -14.47 12.41 8.74
N ILE A 125 -13.89 11.78 7.72
CA ILE A 125 -13.71 10.32 7.69
C ILE A 125 -12.56 9.93 8.62
N ARG A 126 -12.85 9.08 9.61
CA ARG A 126 -11.86 8.50 10.52
C ARG A 126 -11.21 7.27 9.87
N LEU A 127 -9.87 7.21 9.92
CA LEU A 127 -9.11 6.10 9.37
C LEU A 127 -7.72 5.91 10.00
N ILE A 128 -7.21 4.69 9.88
CA ILE A 128 -5.86 4.27 10.26
C ILE A 128 -5.19 3.61 9.05
N PRO A 129 -4.31 4.32 8.32
CA PRO A 129 -3.61 3.78 7.16
C PRO A 129 -2.31 3.06 7.51
N TYR A 130 -2.15 1.82 7.05
CA TYR A 130 -0.93 1.04 7.21
C TYR A 130 -0.49 0.39 5.89
N VAL A 131 0.39 1.08 5.15
CA VAL A 131 0.84 0.62 3.83
C VAL A 131 -0.36 0.32 2.93
N ASP A 132 -0.56 -0.94 2.53
CA ASP A 132 -1.64 -1.39 1.66
C ASP A 132 -2.96 -1.66 2.43
N ASP A 133 -2.91 -1.79 3.76
CA ASP A 133 -4.06 -2.11 4.62
C ASP A 133 -4.57 -0.85 5.32
N ILE A 134 -5.81 -0.46 5.05
CA ILE A 134 -6.41 0.76 5.60
C ILE A 134 -7.69 0.40 6.36
N LEU A 135 -7.76 0.78 7.63
CA LEU A 135 -8.97 0.69 8.45
C LEU A 135 -9.75 1.98 8.38
N PHE A 136 -11.05 1.89 8.13
CA PHE A 136 -11.99 3.00 8.17
C PHE A 136 -13.01 2.79 9.29
N ILE A 137 -13.39 3.89 9.91
CA ILE A 137 -14.20 3.92 11.14
C ILE A 137 -15.34 4.91 10.92
N SER A 138 -16.57 4.55 11.27
CA SER A 138 -17.75 5.41 11.13
C SER A 138 -18.71 5.16 12.29
N ALA A 139 -19.44 6.18 12.73
CA ALA A 139 -20.31 6.06 13.91
C ALA A 139 -21.53 5.18 13.63
N THR A 140 -22.00 5.16 12.37
CA THR A 140 -23.15 4.35 11.96
C THR A 140 -22.82 3.46 10.77
N ARG A 141 -23.56 2.36 10.64
CA ARG A 141 -23.47 1.48 9.47
C ARG A 141 -23.76 2.21 8.16
N ALA A 142 -24.74 3.11 8.16
CA ALA A 142 -25.11 3.89 6.99
C ALA A 142 -23.98 4.83 6.55
N GLU A 143 -23.36 5.51 7.51
CA GLU A 143 -22.17 6.34 7.27
C GLU A 143 -21.00 5.51 6.73
N ALA A 144 -20.74 4.33 7.31
CA ALA A 144 -19.69 3.42 6.81
C ALA A 144 -19.91 3.04 5.34
N LEU A 145 -21.15 2.70 4.96
CA LEU A 145 -21.50 2.37 3.58
C LEU A 145 -21.35 3.57 2.62
N HIS A 146 -21.74 4.76 3.07
CA HIS A 146 -21.58 6.00 2.30
C HIS A 146 -20.10 6.34 2.08
N ASN A 147 -19.32 6.38 3.17
CA ASN A 147 -17.88 6.65 3.14
C ASN A 147 -17.16 5.65 2.25
N ARG A 148 -17.47 4.35 2.37
CA ARG A 148 -16.88 3.29 1.54
C ARG A 148 -17.02 3.59 0.04
N SER A 149 -18.20 4.02 -0.41
CA SER A 149 -18.43 4.34 -1.83
C SER A 149 -17.54 5.50 -2.30
N ILE A 150 -17.42 6.55 -1.49
CA ILE A 150 -16.54 7.70 -1.76
C ILE A 150 -15.07 7.26 -1.83
N ILE A 151 -14.63 6.46 -0.86
CA ILE A 151 -13.23 6.02 -0.75
C ILE A 151 -12.85 5.13 -1.93
N ILE A 152 -13.70 4.17 -2.31
CA ILE A 152 -13.42 3.31 -3.48
C ILE A 152 -13.32 4.14 -4.76
N ALA A 153 -14.19 5.15 -4.93
CA ALA A 153 -14.12 6.06 -6.07
C ALA A 153 -12.84 6.92 -6.06
N ASP A 154 -12.48 7.51 -4.91
CA ASP A 154 -11.25 8.30 -4.75
C ASP A 154 -10.00 7.44 -5.03
N LEU A 155 -9.96 6.19 -4.54
CA LEU A 155 -8.86 5.25 -4.80
C LEU A 155 -8.73 4.92 -6.28
N ALA A 156 -9.84 4.61 -6.95
CA ALA A 156 -9.85 4.33 -8.38
C ALA A 156 -9.39 5.55 -9.19
N ALA A 157 -9.85 6.76 -8.83
CA ALA A 157 -9.43 8.00 -9.47
C ALA A 157 -7.93 8.29 -9.27
N ALA A 158 -7.35 7.87 -8.15
CA ALA A 158 -5.91 7.96 -7.91
C ALA A 158 -5.09 6.81 -8.55
N GLY A 159 -5.74 5.90 -9.30
CA GLY A 159 -5.09 4.78 -9.96
C GLY A 159 -4.80 3.56 -9.07
N PHE A 160 -5.31 3.54 -7.83
CA PHE A 160 -5.17 2.38 -6.95
C PHE A 160 -6.26 1.34 -7.21
N VAL A 161 -5.87 0.06 -7.13
CA VAL A 161 -6.78 -1.07 -7.30
C VAL A 161 -7.07 -1.70 -5.95
N VAL A 162 -8.34 -1.72 -5.57
CA VAL A 162 -8.82 -2.40 -4.36
C VAL A 162 -8.80 -3.91 -4.55
N ASN A 163 -8.31 -4.62 -3.54
CA ASN A 163 -8.37 -6.06 -3.46
C ASN A 163 -9.63 -6.52 -2.72
N PHE A 164 -10.74 -6.62 -3.46
CA PHE A 164 -12.05 -6.97 -2.90
C PHE A 164 -12.07 -8.29 -2.13
N LYS A 165 -11.20 -9.25 -2.46
CA LYS A 165 -11.15 -10.56 -1.78
C LYS A 165 -10.46 -10.50 -0.41
N LYS A 166 -9.51 -9.58 -0.23
CA LYS A 166 -8.78 -9.40 1.03
C LYS A 166 -9.36 -8.29 1.90
N SER A 167 -10.08 -7.36 1.29
CA SER A 167 -10.76 -6.27 1.97
C SER A 167 -11.99 -6.80 2.71
N GLN A 168 -12.23 -6.33 3.93
CA GLN A 168 -13.51 -6.54 4.62
C GLN A 168 -14.40 -5.33 4.40
N LEU A 169 -15.12 -5.32 3.27
CA LEU A 169 -15.92 -4.16 2.82
C LEU A 169 -17.32 -4.09 3.42
N ALA A 170 -17.84 -5.19 3.95
CA ALA A 170 -19.09 -5.18 4.69
C ALA A 170 -18.80 -4.58 6.08
N PRO A 171 -19.42 -3.44 6.45
CA PRO A 171 -19.17 -2.85 7.76
C PRO A 171 -19.53 -3.82 8.87
N ALA A 172 -18.65 -3.92 9.87
CA ALA A 172 -18.80 -4.79 11.02
C ALA A 172 -18.31 -4.09 12.28
N GLN A 173 -18.84 -4.48 13.43
CA GLN A 173 -18.38 -3.98 14.73
C GLN A 173 -17.26 -4.85 15.33
N SER A 174 -16.99 -6.01 14.73
CA SER A 174 -15.89 -6.91 15.08
C SER A 174 -15.13 -7.33 13.82
N LEU A 175 -13.84 -6.97 13.73
CA LEU A 175 -12.97 -7.37 12.62
C LEU A 175 -11.50 -7.42 13.00
N LYS A 176 -10.69 -8.10 12.19
CA LYS A 176 -9.23 -8.18 12.39
C LYS A 176 -8.50 -7.15 11.54
N PHE A 177 -7.63 -6.35 12.15
CA PHE A 177 -6.78 -5.38 11.48
C PHE A 177 -5.33 -5.50 11.97
N LEU A 178 -4.38 -5.73 11.05
CA LEU A 178 -2.94 -5.91 11.34
C LEU A 178 -2.63 -6.94 12.45
N GLY A 179 -3.44 -7.99 12.54
CA GLY A 179 -3.27 -9.03 13.56
C GLY A 179 -4.12 -8.83 14.81
N LEU A 180 -4.61 -7.61 15.07
CA LEU A 180 -5.41 -7.25 16.23
C LEU A 180 -6.91 -7.43 15.94
N LEU A 181 -7.63 -8.14 16.80
CA LEU A 181 -9.09 -8.16 16.78
C LEU A 181 -9.60 -6.86 17.38
N LEU A 182 -10.43 -6.14 16.62
CA LEU A 182 -11.11 -4.93 17.05
C LEU A 182 -12.57 -5.27 17.28
N ASP A 183 -13.03 -5.29 18.54
CA ASP A 183 -14.45 -5.39 18.87
C ASP A 183 -14.94 -4.09 19.51
N THR A 184 -15.68 -3.31 18.73
CA THR A 184 -16.23 -2.02 19.13
C THR A 184 -17.45 -2.15 20.03
N ARG A 185 -18.09 -3.33 20.13
CA ARG A 185 -19.24 -3.53 21.04
C ARG A 185 -18.82 -3.56 22.49
N THR A 186 -17.58 -4.01 22.74
CA THR A 186 -16.99 -4.14 24.08
C THR A 186 -15.75 -3.27 24.23
N THR A 187 -15.39 -2.49 23.21
CA THR A 187 -14.12 -1.73 23.12
C THR A 187 -12.89 -2.58 23.43
N THR A 188 -12.91 -3.84 23.02
CA THR A 188 -11.83 -4.80 23.28
C THR A 188 -10.91 -4.90 22.07
N PHE A 189 -9.60 -4.76 22.33
CA PHE A 189 -8.55 -4.87 21.32
C PHE A 189 -7.58 -5.98 21.74
N SER A 190 -7.62 -7.13 21.07
CA SER A 190 -6.87 -8.35 21.47
C SER A 190 -6.27 -9.12 20.31
#